data_AF-X1PVK3-F1
#
_entry.id   AF-X1PVK3-F1
#
_cell.length_a   1.000
_cell.length_b   1.000
_cell.length_c   1.000
_cell.angle_alpha   90.00
_cell.angle_beta   90.00
_cell.angle_gamma   90.00
#
_symmetry.space_group_name_H-M   'P 1'
#
loop_
_entity.id
_entity.type
_entity.pdbx_description
1 polymer ?
#
loop_
_entity_poly.entity_id
_entity_poly.type
_entity_poly.pdbx_seq_one_letter_code
_entity_poly.pdbx_strand_id
1 'polypeptide(L)' 'MQKSIIVVKIGGSTLGNHDTTLEDLVELQKQDRSLVVVHGGGKVTSEWLARLGIPTRFASGLRVTDATSLNV' A
#
# COMPACT_ATOMS: atom_id res chain seq x y z
N MET A 1 8.31 17.29 -25.51
CA MET A 1 9.05 16.91 -24.29
C MET A 1 8.27 15.81 -23.58
N GLN A 2 8.93 14.78 -23.06
CA GLN A 2 8.26 13.74 -22.29
C GLN A 2 7.88 14.30 -20.91
N LYS A 3 6.62 14.14 -20.51
CA LYS A 3 6.11 14.61 -19.22
C LYS A 3 6.80 13.81 -18.10
N SER A 4 7.40 14.50 -17.13
CA SER A 4 8.05 13.85 -15.98
C SER A 4 7.01 13.16 -15.11
N ILE A 5 7.28 11.91 -14.72
CA ILE A 5 6.39 11.08 -13.91
C ILE A 5 6.86 11.12 -12.46
N ILE A 6 5.93 11.37 -11.53
CA ILE A 6 6.15 11.28 -10.09
C ILE A 6 5.62 9.94 -9.61
N VAL A 7 6.48 9.12 -9.02
CA VAL A 7 6.08 7.85 -8.39
C VAL A 7 5.88 8.07 -6.89
N VAL A 8 4.68 7.83 -6.39
CA VAL A 8 4.32 8.03 -4.98
C VAL A 8 4.09 6.68 -4.31
N LYS A 9 4.91 6.33 -3.32
CA LYS A 9 4.74 5.12 -2.51
C LYS A 9 3.97 5.44 -1.23
N ILE A 10 2.77 4.90 -1.10
CA ILE A 10 1.93 4.99 0.11
C ILE A 10 2.13 3.73 0.96
N GLY A 11 2.46 3.90 2.23
CA GLY A 11 2.57 2.79 3.20
C GLY A 11 1.21 2.13 3.46
N GLY A 12 1.20 0.83 3.73
CA GLY A 12 -0.04 0.10 4.00
C GLY A 12 -0.72 0.46 5.33
N SER A 13 -0.06 1.27 6.17
CA SER A 13 -0.57 1.79 7.45
C SER A 13 -0.95 3.27 7.39
N THR A 14 -0.76 3.93 6.25
CA THR A 14 -0.80 5.39 6.13
C THR A 14 -2.21 5.92 5.90
N LEU A 15 -3.12 5.12 5.33
CA LEU A 15 -4.50 5.53 5.02
C LEU A 15 -5.43 5.45 6.27
N GLY A 16 -5.17 6.28 7.27
CA GLY A 16 -5.97 6.38 8.50
C GLY A 16 -6.86 7.64 8.56
N ASN A 17 -7.67 7.78 9.62
CA ASN A 17 -8.69 8.84 9.79
C ASN A 17 -8.20 10.30 9.73
N HIS A 18 -6.90 10.56 9.71
CA HIS A 18 -6.32 11.91 9.68
C HIS A 18 -5.29 12.09 8.55
N ASP A 19 -5.26 11.17 7.58
CA ASP A 19 -4.34 11.23 6.45
C ASP A 19 -4.93 12.11 5.33
N THR A 20 -4.08 12.92 4.69
CA THR A 20 -4.43 13.76 3.53
C THR A 20 -3.81 13.26 2.23
N THR A 21 -3.16 12.09 2.22
CA THR A 21 -2.32 11.65 1.09
C THR A 21 -3.14 11.55 -0.19
N LEU A 22 -4.41 11.14 -0.10
CA LEU A 22 -5.28 11.04 -1.28
C LEU A 22 -5.72 12.42 -1.78
N GLU A 23 -6.05 13.34 -0.87
CA GLU A 23 -6.38 14.73 -1.19
C GLU A 23 -5.18 15.44 -1.86
N ASP A 24 -3.97 15.21 -1.35
CA ASP A 24 -2.73 15.76 -1.90
C ASP A 24 -2.44 15.20 -3.29
N LEU A 25 -2.69 13.91 -3.53
CA LEU A 25 -2.59 13.29 -4.86
C LEU A 25 -3.58 13.90 -5.85
N VAL A 26 -4.82 14.15 -5.41
CA VAL A 26 -5.84 14.80 -6.23
C VAL A 26 -5.42 16.23 -6.58
N GLU A 27 -4.85 16.97 -5.62
CA GLU A 27 -4.35 18.33 -5.86
C GLU A 27 -3.19 18.35 -6.85
N LEU A 28 -2.25 17.40 -6.75
CA LEU A 28 -1.18 17.24 -7.74
C LEU A 28 -1.72 16.89 -9.13
N GLN A 29 -2.75 16.05 -9.21
CA GLN A 29 -3.40 15.72 -10.48
C GLN A 29 -4.07 16.95 -11.12
N LYS A 30 -4.74 17.80 -10.32
CA LYS A 30 -5.32 19.08 -10.79
C LYS A 30 -4.28 20.05 -11.34
N GLN A 31 -3.05 19.98 -10.83
CA GLN A 31 -1.89 20.73 -11.34
C GLN A 31 -1.24 20.09 -12.58
N ASP A 32 -1.96 19.18 -13.24
CA ASP A 32 -1.55 18.44 -14.43
C ASP A 32 -0.23 17.67 -14.23
N ARG A 33 0.04 17.17 -13.02
CA ARG A 33 1.18 16.27 -12.76
C ARG A 33 0.86 14.84 -13.19
N SER A 34 1.83 14.17 -13.83
CA SER A 34 1.72 12.74 -14.13
C SER A 34 2.14 11.93 -12.91
N LEU A 35 1.20 11.22 -12.31
CA LEU A 35 1.41 10.44 -11.08
C LEU A 35 1.32 8.95 -11.36
N VAL A 36 2.18 8.17 -10.70
CA VAL A 36 2.05 6.71 -10.55
C VAL A 36 2.01 6.42 -9.06
N VAL A 37 0.89 5.90 -8.57
CA VAL A 37 0.71 5.58 -7.14
C VAL A 37 0.97 4.10 -6.92
N VAL A 38 1.85 3.80 -5.97
CA VAL A 38 2.13 2.45 -5.47
C VAL A 38 1.68 2.40 -4.03
N HIS A 39 0.86 1.43 -3.63
CA HIS A 39 0.45 1.29 -2.24
C HIS A 39 0.97 -0.01 -1.63
N GLY A 40 1.05 -0.05 -0.30
CA GLY A 40 1.20 -1.30 0.44
C GLY A 40 -0.16 -1.89 0.82
N GLY A 41 -0.16 -3.10 1.37
CA GLY A 41 -1.35 -3.72 1.98
C GLY A 41 -1.06 -4.45 3.29
N GLY A 42 0.19 -4.40 3.77
CA GLY A 42 0.67 -5.32 4.81
C GLY A 42 -0.13 -5.31 6.12
N LYS A 43 -0.61 -4.14 6.58
CA LYS A 43 -1.41 -4.02 7.79
C LYS A 43 -2.74 -4.78 7.64
N VAL A 44 -3.50 -4.44 6.60
CA VAL A 44 -4.80 -5.08 6.29
C VAL A 44 -4.64 -6.58 6.06
N THR A 45 -3.62 -7.01 5.30
CA THR A 45 -3.36 -8.45 5.10
C THR A 45 -3.07 -9.16 6.43
N SER A 46 -2.25 -8.58 7.31
CA SER A 46 -1.99 -9.17 8.64
C SER A 46 -3.24 -9.26 9.52
N GLU A 47 -4.11 -8.24 9.47
CA GLU A 47 -5.39 -8.24 10.19
C GLU A 47 -6.31 -9.37 9.69
N TRP A 48 -6.39 -9.60 8.39
CA TRP A 48 -7.18 -10.71 7.82
C TRP A 48 -6.61 -12.08 8.16
N LEU A 49 -5.29 -12.27 8.03
CA LEU A 49 -4.65 -13.53 8.42
C LEU A 49 -4.91 -13.86 9.89
N ALA A 50 -4.83 -12.85 10.77
CA ALA A 50 -5.13 -13.02 12.19
C ALA A 50 -6.60 -13.44 12.43
N ARG A 51 -7.55 -12.82 11.71
CA ARG A 51 -8.99 -13.20 11.79
C ARG A 51 -9.25 -14.64 11.34
N LEU A 52 -8.45 -15.14 10.40
CA LEU A 52 -8.55 -16.50 9.86
C LEU A 52 -7.71 -17.52 10.66
N GLY A 53 -7.02 -17.08 11.72
CA GLY A 53 -6.14 -17.94 12.52
C GLY A 53 -4.87 -18.38 11.77
N ILE A 54 -4.51 -17.71 10.68
CA ILE A 54 -3.32 -18.02 9.88
C ILE A 54 -2.13 -17.24 10.44
N PRO A 55 -1.05 -17.91 10.89
CA PRO A 55 0.10 -17.24 11.48
C PRO A 55 0.87 -16.44 10.41
N THR A 56 1.16 -15.18 10.70
CA THR A 56 2.03 -14.37 9.83
C THR A 56 3.49 -14.59 10.19
N ARG A 57 4.34 -14.84 9.18
CA ARG A 57 5.80 -14.90 9.33
C ARG A 57 6.50 -13.88 8.44
N PHE A 58 7.63 -13.39 8.92
CA PHE A 58 8.53 -12.53 8.17
C PHE A 58 9.95 -13.10 8.15
N ALA A 59 10.64 -12.91 7.04
CA ALA A 59 12.06 -13.23 6.86
C ALA A 59 12.72 -12.05 6.15
N SER A 60 13.76 -11.45 6.76
CA SER A 60 14.50 -10.33 6.18
C SER A 60 13.61 -9.15 5.73
N GLY A 61 12.55 -8.85 6.49
CA GLY A 61 11.60 -7.77 6.18
C GLY A 61 10.54 -8.11 5.12
N LEU A 62 10.57 -9.31 4.53
CA LEU A 62 9.56 -9.80 3.59
C LEU A 62 8.60 -10.75 4.29
N ARG A 63 7.31 -10.70 3.93
CA ARG A 63 6.33 -11.69 4.40
C ARG A 63 6.64 -13.02 3.73
N VAL A 64 6.63 -14.08 4.52
CA VAL A 64 6.60 -15.44 3.96
C VAL A 64 5.16 -15.71 3.53
N THR A 65 4.94 -15.85 2.23
CA THR A 65 3.61 -16.14 1.65
C THR A 65 3.60 -17.59 1.17
N ASP A 66 3.09 -18.49 2.01
CA ASP A 66 2.84 -19.88 1.65
C ASP A 66 1.49 -20.04 0.92
N ALA A 67 1.15 -21.26 0.49
CA ALA A 67 -0.08 -21.54 -0.24
C ALA A 67 -1.34 -21.14 0.55
N THR A 68 -1.35 -21.33 1.86
CA THR A 68 -2.49 -20.94 2.72
C THR A 68 -2.62 -19.43 2.79
N SER A 69 -1.51 -18.71 2.98
CA SER A 69 -1.48 -17.25 3.06
C SER A 69 -1.73 -16.55 1.71
N LEU A 70 -1.53 -17.25 0.59
CA LEU A 70 -1.79 -16.72 -0.76
C LEU A 70 -3.27 -16.83 -1.18
N ASN A 71 -4.00 -17.81 -0.64
CA ASN A 71 -5.38 -18.11 -1.00
C ASN A 71 -6.43 -17.29 -0.22
N VAL A 72 -5.99 -16.22 0.46
CA VAL A 72 -6.78 -15.37 1.37
C VAL A 72 -6.59 -13.91 1.01
#